data_AF-A0A512PGF6-F1
#
_entry.id   AF-A0A512PGF6-F1
#
_cell.length_a   1.000
_cell.length_b   1.000
_cell.length_c   1.000
_cell.angle_alpha   90.00
_cell.angle_beta   90.00
_cell.angle_gamma   90.00
#
_symmetry.space_group_name_H-M   'P 1'
#
loop_
_entity.id
_entity.type
_entity.pdbx_description
1 polymer ?
#
loop_
_entity_poly.entity_id
_entity_poly.type
_entity_poly.pdbx_seq_one_letter_code
_entity_poly.pdbx_strand_id
1 'polypeptide(L)'
;MAGLWGVVVEQSLVDRGALSPFEALAELPIGAWRLLLVRVDESDLADAVAHLRAGMVPAHEESWYAHFFDDRRLVVVFQDAVFEVTPDARTWEPVVMHGLTRGVPLEQLDFDPCTVADARARFGLAAQAPAGVL
;
A
#
# COMPACT_ATOMS: atom_id res chain seq x y z
N MET A 1 -9.18 -13.80 11.05
CA MET A 1 -8.21 -14.03 9.97
C MET A 1 -7.28 -12.83 9.96
N ALA A 2 -5.97 -13.07 9.84
CA ALA A 2 -5.01 -11.97 9.72
C ALA A 2 -5.07 -11.43 8.29
N GLY A 3 -5.00 -10.11 8.14
CA GLY A 3 -5.06 -9.44 6.85
C GLY A 3 -4.20 -8.19 6.89
N LEU A 4 -3.69 -7.80 5.73
CA LEU A 4 -2.86 -6.62 5.58
C LEU A 4 -3.74 -5.45 5.12
N TRP A 5 -3.44 -4.28 5.65
CA TRP A 5 -3.95 -3.00 5.17
C TRP A 5 -3.04 -2.53 4.06
N GLY A 6 -3.52 -1.76 3.10
CA GLY A 6 -2.66 -1.22 2.08
C GLY A 6 -3.11 0.14 1.58
N VAL A 7 -2.15 0.92 1.10
CA VAL A 7 -2.42 2.18 0.43
C VAL A 7 -2.05 2.05 -1.04
N VAL A 8 -3.02 2.37 -1.88
CA VAL A 8 -2.87 2.41 -3.34
C VAL A 8 -3.19 3.82 -3.81
N VAL A 9 -2.33 4.42 -4.63
CA VAL A 9 -2.65 5.68 -5.29
C VAL A 9 -3.52 5.38 -6.50
N GLU A 10 -4.74 5.93 -6.62
CA GLU A 10 -5.62 5.62 -7.76
C GLU A 10 -4.94 5.89 -9.11
N GLN A 11 -4.15 6.97 -9.19
CA GLN A 11 -3.43 7.38 -10.40
C GLN A 11 -2.34 6.40 -10.82
N SER A 12 -1.92 5.49 -9.93
CA SER A 12 -0.96 4.44 -10.29
C SER A 12 -1.58 3.31 -11.12
N LEU A 13 -2.89 3.33 -11.37
CA LEU A 13 -3.62 2.25 -12.02
C LEU A 13 -4.04 2.64 -13.45
N VAL A 14 -3.92 1.68 -14.37
CA VAL A 14 -4.48 1.81 -15.72
C VAL A 14 -6.01 1.76 -15.65
N ASP A 15 -6.54 0.88 -14.78
CA ASP A 15 -7.96 0.78 -14.50
C ASP A 15 -8.23 0.32 -13.06
N ARG A 16 -9.41 0.69 -12.53
CA ARG A 16 -9.81 0.35 -11.15
C ARG A 16 -10.07 -1.15 -10.94
N GLY A 17 -10.14 -1.96 -11.99
CA GLY A 17 -10.27 -3.42 -11.89
C GLY A 17 -9.06 -4.07 -11.23
N ALA A 18 -7.89 -3.41 -11.21
CA ALA A 18 -6.73 -3.82 -10.42
C ALA A 18 -7.02 -3.94 -8.91
N LEU A 19 -8.08 -3.28 -8.43
CA LEU A 19 -8.48 -3.28 -7.02
C LEU A 19 -9.51 -4.36 -6.67
N SER A 20 -10.01 -5.13 -7.64
CA SER A 20 -11.05 -6.15 -7.38
C SER A 20 -10.69 -7.21 -6.33
N PRO A 21 -9.41 -7.59 -6.11
CA PRO A 21 -9.05 -8.53 -5.05
C PRO A 21 -9.08 -7.92 -3.63
N PHE A 22 -9.23 -6.59 -3.51
CA PHE A 22 -9.11 -5.90 -2.24
C PHE A 22 -10.45 -5.36 -1.75
N GLU A 23 -10.63 -5.37 -0.42
CA GLU A 23 -11.72 -4.66 0.22
C GLU A 23 -11.36 -3.18 0.38
N ALA A 24 -12.16 -2.29 -0.21
CA ALA A 24 -12.00 -0.85 -0.02
C ALA A 24 -12.47 -0.44 1.39
N LEU A 25 -11.59 0.22 2.15
CA LEU A 25 -11.88 0.68 3.51
C LEU A 25 -12.17 2.18 3.57
N ALA A 26 -11.39 3.00 2.86
CA ALA A 26 -11.53 4.46 2.84
C ALA A 26 -10.84 5.05 1.61
N GLU A 27 -11.17 6.31 1.30
CA GLU A 27 -10.46 7.11 0.30
C GLU A 27 -10.07 8.45 0.92
N LEU A 28 -8.88 8.95 0.57
CA LEU A 28 -8.37 10.23 1.03
C LEU A 28 -7.82 11.04 -0.17
N PRO A 29 -8.49 12.13 -0.58
CA PRO A 29 -7.97 13.03 -1.60
C PRO A 29 -6.84 13.90 -1.00
N ILE A 30 -5.69 13.95 -1.68
CA ILE A 30 -4.55 14.79 -1.33
C ILE A 30 -4.08 15.53 -2.58
N GLY A 31 -4.43 16.82 -2.70
CA GLY A 31 -4.14 17.60 -3.89
C GLY A 31 -4.80 16.99 -5.13
N ALA A 32 -3.99 16.60 -6.11
CA ALA A 32 -4.45 15.92 -7.33
C ALA A 32 -4.53 14.39 -7.21
N TRP A 33 -4.05 13.82 -6.09
CA TRP A 33 -4.01 12.38 -5.89
C TRP A 33 -5.19 11.90 -5.06
N ARG A 34 -5.58 10.65 -5.28
CA ARG A 34 -6.55 9.95 -4.44
C ARG A 34 -5.89 8.71 -3.86
N LEU A 35 -5.64 8.72 -2.56
CA LEU A 35 -5.17 7.55 -1.84
C LEU A 35 -6.35 6.66 -1.49
N LEU A 36 -6.23 5.37 -1.78
CA LEU A 36 -7.21 4.34 -1.47
C LEU A 36 -6.64 3.48 -0.36
N LEU A 37 -7.35 3.41 0.76
CA LEU A 37 -7.03 2.46 1.81
C LEU A 37 -7.81 1.17 1.55
N VAL A 38 -7.08 0.07 1.43
CA VAL A 38 -7.63 -1.23 1.11
C VAL A 38 -7.21 -2.29 2.12
N ARG A 39 -7.86 -3.45 2.09
CA ARG A 39 -7.51 -4.62 2.89
C ARG A 39 -7.50 -5.87 2.02
N VAL A 40 -6.58 -6.78 2.33
CA VAL A 40 -6.51 -8.12 1.74
C VAL A 40 -6.22 -9.15 2.82
N ASP A 41 -6.82 -10.33 2.69
CA ASP A 41 -6.50 -11.46 3.56
C ASP A 41 -5.08 -11.96 3.26
N GLU A 42 -4.35 -12.36 4.30
CA GLU A 42 -2.96 -12.80 4.14
C GLU A 42 -2.82 -13.99 3.18
N SER A 43 -3.80 -14.90 3.15
CA SER A 43 -3.81 -16.04 2.22
C SER A 43 -3.85 -15.64 0.75
N ASP A 44 -4.41 -14.47 0.47
CA ASP A 44 -4.70 -14.01 -0.90
C ASP A 44 -3.70 -12.93 -1.35
N LEU A 45 -2.81 -12.48 -0.45
CA LEU A 45 -1.88 -11.38 -0.69
C LEU A 45 -1.04 -11.58 -1.95
N ALA A 46 -0.48 -12.76 -2.15
CA ALA A 46 0.39 -13.03 -3.30
C ALA A 46 -0.33 -12.87 -4.64
N ASP A 47 -1.54 -13.44 -4.75
CA ASP A 47 -2.36 -13.37 -5.96
C ASP A 47 -2.92 -11.95 -6.16
N ALA A 48 -3.34 -11.29 -5.08
CA ALA A 48 -3.82 -9.91 -5.12
C ALA A 48 -2.72 -8.93 -5.55
N VAL A 49 -1.48 -9.10 -5.06
CA VAL A 49 -0.33 -8.30 -5.49
C VAL A 49 -0.01 -8.55 -6.95
N ALA A 50 -0.03 -9.81 -7.41
CA ALA A 50 0.19 -10.12 -8.83
C ALA A 50 -0.87 -9.46 -9.72
N HIS A 51 -2.14 -9.51 -9.32
CA HIS A 51 -3.25 -8.85 -10.03
C HIS A 51 -3.11 -7.33 -10.04
N LEU A 52 -2.80 -6.72 -8.89
CA LEU A 52 -2.55 -5.29 -8.77
C LEU A 52 -1.46 -4.84 -9.73
N ARG A 53 -0.30 -5.52 -9.72
CA ARG A 53 0.83 -5.20 -10.59
C ARG A 53 0.49 -5.28 -12.07
N ALA A 54 -0.39 -6.22 -12.47
CA ALA A 54 -0.84 -6.33 -13.85
C ALA A 54 -1.71 -5.13 -14.29
N GLY A 55 -2.37 -4.46 -13.36
CA GLY A 55 -3.22 -3.28 -13.61
C GLY A 55 -2.57 -1.93 -13.26
N MET A 56 -1.31 -1.90 -12.83
CA MET A 56 -0.56 -0.67 -12.60
C MET A 56 -0.04 -0.06 -13.91
N VAL A 57 0.12 1.26 -13.92
CA VAL A 57 0.83 1.98 -15.00
C VAL A 57 2.22 1.36 -15.20
N PRO A 58 2.67 1.10 -16.44
CA PRO A 58 3.95 0.48 -16.68
C PRO A 58 5.11 1.29 -16.10
N ALA A 59 6.03 0.64 -15.36
CA ALA A 59 7.12 1.31 -14.66
C ALA A 59 8.07 2.12 -15.56
N HIS A 60 8.08 1.85 -16.87
CA HIS A 60 8.89 2.59 -17.85
C HIS A 60 8.23 3.88 -18.36
N GLU A 61 6.92 4.07 -18.12
CA GLU A 61 6.20 5.30 -18.45
C GLU A 61 6.21 6.24 -17.26
N GLU A 62 5.74 5.74 -16.11
CA GLU A 62 5.72 6.46 -14.84
C GLU A 62 5.82 5.44 -13.71
N SER A 63 6.69 5.70 -12.74
CA SER A 63 6.90 4.77 -11.64
C SER A 63 6.07 5.15 -10.42
N TRP A 64 5.27 4.18 -10.00
CA TRP A 64 4.41 4.26 -8.84
C TRP A 64 4.66 3.07 -7.93
N TYR A 65 4.24 3.19 -6.67
CA TYR A 65 4.19 2.08 -5.74
C TYR A 65 2.85 2.06 -4.99
N ALA A 66 2.50 0.88 -4.52
CA ALA A 66 1.55 0.66 -3.45
C ALA A 66 2.27 -0.02 -2.29
N HIS A 67 1.71 0.00 -1.09
CA HIS A 67 2.30 -0.71 0.03
C HIS A 67 1.24 -1.33 0.94
N PHE A 68 1.58 -2.48 1.53
CA PHE A 68 0.72 -3.28 2.40
C PHE A 68 1.39 -3.58 3.74
N PHE A 69 0.66 -3.60 4.85
CA PHE A 69 1.23 -3.71 6.19
C PHE A 69 0.26 -4.30 7.24
N ASP A 70 0.83 -4.88 8.30
CA ASP A 70 0.12 -5.47 9.46
C ASP A 70 0.82 -5.20 10.81
N ASP A 71 1.52 -4.06 10.91
CA ASP A 71 2.38 -3.64 12.03
C ASP A 71 3.70 -4.43 12.18
N ARG A 72 3.85 -5.58 11.52
CA ARG A 72 5.09 -6.40 11.56
C ARG A 72 5.80 -6.42 10.23
N ARG A 73 5.03 -6.48 9.15
CA ARG A 73 5.51 -6.52 7.77
C ARG A 73 5.10 -5.26 7.04
N LEU A 74 5.93 -4.88 6.08
CA LEU A 74 5.65 -3.87 5.08
C LEU A 74 6.03 -4.46 3.71
N VAL A 75 5.05 -4.64 2.85
CA VAL A 75 5.21 -5.15 1.49
C VAL A 75 5.03 -3.99 0.53
N VAL A 76 6.11 -3.54 -0.09
CA VAL A 76 6.09 -2.45 -1.07
C VAL A 76 6.07 -3.05 -2.47
N VAL A 77 5.12 -2.59 -3.27
CA VAL A 77 4.79 -3.14 -4.58
C VAL A 77 4.99 -2.07 -5.64
N PHE A 78 5.99 -2.27 -6.48
CA PHE A 78 6.12 -1.59 -7.76
C PHE A 78 5.54 -2.48 -8.85
N GLN A 79 5.23 -1.90 -10.01
CA GLN A 79 4.75 -2.67 -11.15
C GLN A 79 5.77 -3.77 -11.55
N ASP A 80 7.07 -3.51 -11.43
CA ASP A 80 8.15 -4.41 -11.84
C ASP A 80 8.82 -5.20 -10.69
N ALA A 81 8.60 -4.83 -9.44
CA ALA A 81 9.25 -5.44 -8.27
C ALA A 81 8.38 -5.46 -7.02
N VAL A 82 8.63 -6.41 -6.11
CA VAL A 82 7.98 -6.50 -4.80
C VAL A 82 9.06 -6.65 -3.73
N PHE A 83 8.95 -5.89 -2.66
CA PHE A 83 9.88 -5.90 -1.53
C PHE A 83 9.12 -6.18 -0.24
N GLU A 84 9.60 -7.14 0.55
CA GLU A 84 9.12 -7.37 1.90
C GLU A 84 10.17 -6.87 2.90
N VAL A 85 9.79 -5.87 3.69
CA VAL A 85 10.59 -5.24 4.73
C VAL A 85 9.77 -5.12 6.01
N THR A 86 10.27 -4.46 7.05
CA THR A 86 9.49 -4.15 8.25
C THR A 86 9.09 -2.67 8.24
N PRO A 87 8.13 -2.25 9.09
CA PRO A 87 7.83 -0.83 9.29
C PRO A 87 9.01 0.00 9.84
N ASP A 88 10.12 -0.62 10.23
CA ASP A 88 11.34 0.08 10.64
C ASP A 88 12.10 0.60 9.41
N ALA A 89 12.14 1.92 9.28
CA ALA A 89 12.79 2.63 8.17
C ALA A 89 14.26 2.26 7.93
N ARG A 90 14.96 1.71 8.95
CA ARG A 90 16.33 1.19 8.80
C ARG A 90 16.43 0.01 7.84
N THR A 91 15.31 -0.65 7.54
CA THR A 91 15.24 -1.79 6.62
C THR A 91 14.92 -1.39 5.18
N TRP A 92 14.65 -0.10 4.92
CA TRP A 92 14.09 0.35 3.65
C TRP A 92 15.11 0.64 2.56
N GLU A 93 16.41 0.57 2.84
CA GLU A 93 17.45 0.90 1.86
C GLU A 93 17.23 0.21 0.49
N PRO A 94 16.96 -1.11 0.39
CA PRO A 94 16.79 -1.76 -0.91
C PRO A 94 15.59 -1.22 -1.71
N VAL A 95 14.47 -0.97 -1.02
CA VAL A 95 13.22 -0.52 -1.65
C VAL A 95 13.28 0.97 -2.03
N VAL A 96 13.91 1.79 -1.19
CA VAL A 96 14.17 3.21 -1.48
C VAL A 96 15.09 3.34 -2.68
N MET A 97 16.19 2.56 -2.72
CA MET A 97 17.10 2.58 -3.86
C MET A 97 16.41 2.17 -5.16
N HIS A 98 15.52 1.17 -5.13
CA HIS A 98 14.71 0.81 -6.31
C HIS A 98 13.84 1.98 -6.76
N GLY A 99 13.05 2.58 -5.86
CA GLY A 99 12.20 3.72 -6.16
C GLY A 99 12.97 4.92 -6.76
N LEU A 100 14.14 5.24 -6.18
CA LEU A 100 15.00 6.31 -6.68
C LEU A 100 15.52 6.03 -8.10
N THR A 101 15.98 4.80 -8.38
CA THR A 101 16.44 4.42 -9.74
C THR A 101 15.32 4.47 -10.77
N ARG A 102 14.07 4.39 -10.31
CA ARG A 102 12.84 4.48 -11.10
C ARG A 102 12.29 5.91 -11.21
N GLY A 103 12.96 6.88 -10.59
CA GLY A 103 12.61 8.30 -10.68
C GLY A 103 11.57 8.77 -9.66
N VAL A 104 11.20 7.94 -8.68
CA VAL A 104 10.33 8.36 -7.58
C VAL A 104 11.12 9.30 -6.66
N PRO A 105 10.63 10.51 -6.35
CA PRO A 105 11.32 11.43 -5.44
C PRO A 105 11.51 10.83 -4.04
N LEU A 106 12.65 11.12 -3.40
CA LEU A 106 13.00 10.55 -2.10
C LEU A 106 11.95 10.87 -1.03
N GLU A 107 11.42 12.10 -1.06
CA GLU A 107 10.39 12.58 -0.14
C GLU A 107 9.04 11.84 -0.29
N GLN A 108 8.83 11.12 -1.39
CA GLN A 108 7.65 10.29 -1.61
C GLN A 108 7.89 8.83 -1.22
N LEU A 109 9.10 8.42 -0.86
CA LEU A 109 9.43 7.04 -0.46
C LEU A 109 9.37 6.91 1.08
N ASP A 110 8.31 7.46 1.68
CA ASP A 110 8.10 7.49 3.14
C ASP A 110 7.26 6.30 3.65
N PHE A 111 6.60 5.57 2.73
CA PHE A 111 5.68 4.46 2.99
C PHE A 111 4.67 4.73 4.13
N ASP A 112 4.27 5.99 4.33
CA ASP A 112 3.30 6.38 5.33
C ASP A 112 1.86 6.25 4.79
N PRO A 113 0.93 5.65 5.53
CA PRO A 113 1.08 4.96 6.81
C PRO A 113 1.64 3.54 6.65
N CYS A 114 2.41 3.06 7.62
CA CYS A 114 2.94 1.67 7.64
C CYS A 114 2.47 0.85 8.87
N THR A 115 1.55 1.40 9.67
CA THR A 115 0.86 0.71 10.77
C THR A 115 -0.66 0.87 10.65
N VAL A 116 -1.42 -0.07 11.19
CA VAL A 116 -2.89 -0.01 11.19
C VAL A 116 -3.39 1.19 11.99
N ALA A 117 -2.69 1.56 13.06
CA ALA A 117 -3.02 2.72 13.88
C ALA A 117 -2.86 4.02 13.08
N ASP A 118 -1.73 4.20 12.39
CA ASP A 118 -1.46 5.39 11.58
C ASP A 118 -2.42 5.47 10.40
N ALA A 119 -2.72 4.33 9.76
CA ALA A 119 -3.69 4.29 8.67
C ALA A 119 -5.08 4.73 9.12
N ARG A 120 -5.54 4.26 10.28
CA ARG A 120 -6.82 4.71 10.84
C ARG A 120 -6.82 6.20 11.15
N ALA A 121 -5.75 6.70 11.77
CA ALA A 121 -5.62 8.12 12.08
C ALA A 121 -5.63 8.99 10.81
N ARG A 122 -4.82 8.62 9.81
CA ARG A 122 -4.67 9.35 8.55
C ARG A 122 -5.96 9.38 7.73
N PHE A 123 -6.66 8.26 7.64
CA PHE A 123 -7.89 8.13 6.87
C PHE A 123 -9.17 8.44 7.67
N GLY A 124 -9.05 8.89 8.93
CA GLY A 124 -10.19 9.28 9.76
C GLY A 124 -11.12 8.12 10.14
N LEU A 125 -10.59 6.90 10.17
CA LEU A 125 -11.35 5.72 10.58
C LEU A 125 -11.37 5.62 12.11
N ALA A 126 -12.56 5.52 12.70
CA ALA A 126 -12.70 5.29 14.13
C ALA A 126 -11.94 4.01 14.55
N ALA A 127 -11.28 4.06 15.71
CA ALA A 127 -10.80 2.84 16.35
C ALA A 127 -11.99 1.92 16.58
N GLN A 128 -11.91 0.66 16.15
CA GLN A 128 -12.90 -0.32 16.61
C GLN A 128 -12.75 -0.40 18.12
N ALA A 129 -13.83 -0.16 18.86
CA ALA A 129 -13.83 -0.41 20.29
C ALA A 129 -13.35 -1.85 20.53
N PRO A 130 -12.51 -2.12 21.54
CA PRO A 130 -12.15 -3.49 21.87
C PRO A 130 -13.46 -4.26 22.02
N ALA A 131 -13.54 -5.44 21.38
CA ALA A 131 -14.70 -6.31 21.46
C ALA A 131 -14.99 -6.55 22.95
N GLY A 132 -15.92 -5.78 23.47
CA GLY A 132 -16.28 -5.77 24.87
C GLY A 132 -17.04 -7.06 25.14
N VAL A 133 -16.33 -7.98 25.80
CA VAL A 133 -16.78 -8.63 27.04
C VAL A 133 -18.26 -8.39 27.32
N LEU A 134 -19.08 -9.40 27.02
CA LEU A 134 -20.35 -9.66 27.68
C LEU A 134 -20.24 -11.01 28.39
#